data_AF-A0A7C2WZW2-F1
#
_entry.id   AF-A0A7C2WZW2-F1
#
_cell.length_a   1.000
_cell.length_b   1.000
_cell.length_c   1.000
_cell.angle_alpha   90.00
_cell.angle_beta   90.00
_cell.angle_gamma   90.00
#
_symmetry.space_group_name_H-M   'P 1'
#
loop_
_entity.id
_entity.type
_entity.pdbx_description
1 polymer ?
#
loop_
_entity_poly.entity_id
_entity_poly.type
_entity_poly.pdbx_seq_one_letter_code
_entity_poly.pdbx_strand_id
1 'polypeptide(L)'
;LVVAEREKRRWIGIDISPTACRLIANRLNNECGIKEGEGFVIRDLPKTIEELRQYPPFEFQNWAINAIGGVPSKVKVRNGGIDGKLYPIEDIRKEKVEGIDLFGDIDRYIPIQVKRTDQVGQPDIDNFETAMKRDKRARGIFVGFSFSRDAEKEIRRAKREEDLEIEAITVAEIMERQMDKQLL
;
A
#
# COMPACT_ATOMS: atom_id res chain seq x y z
N LEU A 1 -6.11 5.74 24.40
CA LEU A 1 -7.50 6.03 23.96
C LEU A 1 -8.46 4.91 24.35
N VAL A 2 -8.23 3.65 23.98
CA VAL A 2 -9.07 2.49 24.36
C VAL A 2 -9.45 2.46 25.86
N VAL A 3 -8.47 2.57 26.76
CA VAL A 3 -8.74 2.59 28.20
C VAL A 3 -9.59 3.80 28.60
N ALA A 4 -9.28 4.99 28.06
CA ALA A 4 -10.04 6.20 28.33
C ALA A 4 -11.51 6.08 27.87
N GLU A 5 -11.74 5.41 26.73
CA GLU A 5 -13.07 5.11 26.21
C GLU A 5 -13.85 4.16 27.13
N ARG A 6 -13.22 3.06 27.57
CA ARG A 6 -13.83 2.11 28.53
C ARG A 6 -14.22 2.78 29.84
N GLU A 7 -13.41 3.74 30.28
CA GLU A 7 -13.65 4.57 31.47
C GLU A 7 -14.64 5.74 31.23
N LYS A 8 -15.26 5.80 30.04
CA LYS A 8 -16.22 6.86 29.65
C LYS A 8 -15.67 8.28 29.80
N ARG A 9 -14.37 8.46 29.53
CA ARG A 9 -13.70 9.77 29.58
C ARG A 9 -13.74 10.43 28.21
N ARG A 10 -13.72 11.76 28.19
CA ARG A 10 -13.41 12.50 26.95
C ARG A 10 -11.91 12.44 26.67
N TRP A 11 -11.54 12.27 25.41
CA TRP A 11 -10.14 12.14 25.01
C TRP A 11 -9.90 12.77 23.63
N ILE A 12 -8.65 13.15 23.38
CA ILE A 12 -8.14 13.53 22.06
C ILE A 12 -6.84 12.74 21.88
N GLY A 13 -6.75 11.97 20.79
CA GLY A 13 -5.50 11.32 20.39
C GLY A 13 -4.77 12.20 19.39
N ILE A 14 -3.50 12.48 19.64
CA ILE A 14 -2.65 13.23 18.72
C ILE A 14 -1.45 12.34 18.39
N ASP A 15 -1.25 12.08 17.11
CA ASP A 15 -0.07 11.42 16.60
C ASP A 15 0.35 12.10 15.29
N ILE A 16 1.64 12.09 15.01
CA ILE A 16 2.18 12.59 13.74
C ILE A 16 2.05 11.53 12.63
N SER A 17 2.00 10.25 12.98
CA SER A 17 1.89 9.15 12.02
C SER A 17 0.42 8.83 11.72
N PRO A 18 -0.02 8.97 10.45
CA PRO A 18 -1.34 8.53 9.99
C PRO A 18 -1.61 7.06 10.28
N THR A 19 -0.55 6.25 10.18
CA THR A 19 -0.60 4.81 10.44
C THR A 19 -0.92 4.55 11.91
N ALA A 20 -0.33 5.31 12.83
CA ALA A 20 -0.65 5.24 14.24
C ALA A 20 -2.09 5.69 14.52
N CYS A 21 -2.54 6.78 13.89
CA CYS A 21 -3.95 7.22 13.97
C CYS A 21 -4.92 6.10 13.52
N ARG A 22 -4.66 5.47 12.36
CA ARG A 22 -5.45 4.35 11.84
C ARG A 22 -5.39 3.11 12.74
N LEU A 23 -4.23 2.79 13.31
CA LEU A 23 -4.08 1.68 14.26
C LEU A 23 -4.95 1.90 15.49
N ILE A 24 -4.95 3.11 16.04
CA ILE A 24 -5.81 3.45 17.18
C ILE A 24 -7.28 3.41 16.78
N ALA A 25 -7.65 3.87 15.59
CA ALA A 25 -9.00 3.71 15.04
C ALA A 25 -9.47 2.25 15.05
N ASN A 26 -8.63 1.36 14.49
CA ASN A 26 -8.90 -0.06 14.43
C ASN A 26 -9.03 -0.68 15.82
N ARG A 27 -8.19 -0.26 16.79
CA ARG A 27 -8.31 -0.72 18.17
C ARG A 27 -9.61 -0.26 18.82
N LEU A 28 -10.00 1.01 18.65
CA LEU A 28 -11.26 1.54 19.18
C LEU A 28 -12.47 0.78 18.62
N ASN A 29 -12.46 0.46 17.31
CA ASN A 29 -13.49 -0.38 16.71
C ASN A 29 -13.50 -1.80 17.28
N ASN A 30 -12.35 -2.49 17.26
CA ASN A 30 -12.28 -3.90 17.65
C ASN A 30 -12.45 -4.13 19.16
N GLU A 31 -11.96 -3.21 20.00
CA GLU A 31 -11.92 -3.39 21.45
C GLU A 31 -13.04 -2.67 22.21
N CYS A 32 -13.61 -1.62 21.63
CA CYS A 32 -14.69 -0.84 22.24
C CYS A 32 -15.98 -0.84 21.41
N GLY A 33 -15.97 -1.38 20.19
CA GLY A 33 -17.14 -1.42 19.30
C GLY A 33 -17.55 -0.07 18.72
N ILE A 34 -16.75 0.99 18.92
CA ILE A 34 -17.07 2.33 18.42
C ILE A 34 -16.44 2.56 17.05
N LYS A 35 -17.26 3.03 16.11
CA LYS A 35 -16.85 3.28 14.73
C LYS A 35 -16.47 4.74 14.53
N GLU A 36 -15.54 4.96 13.60
CA GLU A 36 -15.24 6.30 13.10
C GLU A 36 -16.51 6.91 12.47
N GLY A 37 -16.78 8.19 12.75
CA GLY A 37 -17.99 8.90 12.33
C GLY A 37 -19.17 8.79 13.31
N GLU A 38 -19.16 7.78 14.19
CA GLU A 38 -20.18 7.61 15.25
C GLU A 38 -19.63 8.01 16.63
N GLY A 39 -18.55 7.36 17.06
CA GLY A 39 -17.99 7.52 18.42
C GLY A 39 -16.72 8.37 18.47
N PHE A 40 -16.02 8.51 17.35
CA PHE A 40 -14.87 9.41 17.23
C PHE A 40 -14.69 9.83 15.77
N VAL A 41 -13.90 10.88 15.55
CA VAL A 41 -13.52 11.33 14.20
C VAL A 41 -12.02 11.46 14.14
N ILE A 42 -11.41 11.02 13.05
CA ILE A 42 -10.02 11.34 12.77
C ILE A 42 -10.00 12.60 11.91
N ARG A 43 -9.28 13.60 12.40
CA ARG A 43 -9.04 14.86 11.69
C ARG A 43 -7.60 14.89 11.19
N ASP A 44 -7.37 15.65 10.15
CA ASP A 44 -6.02 15.97 9.64
C ASP A 44 -5.20 14.76 9.16
N LEU A 45 -5.86 13.64 8.84
CA LEU A 45 -5.30 12.73 7.84
C LEU A 45 -5.30 13.51 6.52
N PRO A 46 -4.18 13.58 5.79
CA PRO A 46 -4.14 14.40 4.60
C PRO A 46 -5.02 13.81 3.54
N LYS A 47 -5.76 14.74 2.94
CA LYS A 47 -6.80 14.48 1.96
C LYS A 47 -6.44 15.10 0.62
N THR A 48 -5.28 15.73 0.49
CA THR A 48 -4.87 16.40 -0.74
C THR A 48 -3.57 15.83 -1.29
N ILE A 49 -3.40 15.92 -2.60
CA ILE A 49 -2.19 15.48 -3.30
C ILE A 49 -0.98 16.30 -2.81
N GLU A 50 -1.18 17.59 -2.53
CA GLU A 50 -0.17 18.53 -2.04
C GLU A 50 0.38 18.12 -0.68
N GLU A 51 -0.48 17.71 0.25
CA GLU A 51 -0.03 17.21 1.56
C GLU A 51 0.72 15.87 1.41
N LEU A 52 0.24 14.98 0.54
CA LEU A 52 0.91 13.70 0.27
C LEU A 52 2.30 13.88 -0.34
N ARG A 53 2.55 14.95 -1.11
CA ARG A 53 3.90 15.29 -1.57
C ARG A 53 4.84 15.63 -0.42
N GLN A 54 4.34 16.22 0.66
CA GLN A 54 5.15 16.63 1.79
C GLN A 54 5.46 15.49 2.77
N TYR A 55 4.82 14.33 2.61
CA TYR A 55 4.99 13.19 3.52
C TYR A 55 6.42 12.72 3.64
N PRO A 56 6.91 12.41 4.87
CA PRO A 56 8.14 11.65 5.02
C PRO A 56 8.11 10.42 4.10
N PRO A 57 9.18 10.11 3.34
CA PRO A 57 9.15 9.07 2.31
C PRO A 57 8.61 7.72 2.78
N PHE A 58 8.90 7.34 4.03
CA PHE A 58 8.40 6.09 4.62
C PHE A 58 6.89 6.12 4.92
N GLU A 59 6.37 7.24 5.42
CA GLU A 59 4.93 7.39 5.68
C GLU A 59 4.14 7.40 4.38
N PHE A 60 4.66 8.05 3.33
CA PHE A 60 4.06 8.01 1.99
C PHE A 60 3.98 6.59 1.44
N GLN A 61 5.09 5.85 1.54
CA GLN A 61 5.16 4.45 1.13
C GLN A 61 4.12 3.59 1.86
N ASN A 62 4.05 3.68 3.20
CA ASN A 62 3.07 2.94 3.99
C ASN A 62 1.64 3.35 3.63
N TRP A 63 1.38 4.64 3.47
CA TRP A 63 0.07 5.15 3.07
C TRP A 63 -0.36 4.54 1.73
N ALA A 64 0.48 4.61 0.70
CA ALA A 64 0.18 4.15 -0.65
C ALA A 64 -0.09 2.64 -0.69
N ILE A 65 0.77 1.84 -0.04
CA ILE A 65 0.62 0.38 0.02
C ILE A 65 -0.68 0.01 0.74
N ASN A 66 -0.94 0.62 1.90
CA ASN A 66 -2.17 0.33 2.66
C ASN A 66 -3.42 0.77 1.89
N ALA A 67 -3.36 1.89 1.16
CA ALA A 67 -4.50 2.42 0.41
C ALA A 67 -4.96 1.48 -0.72
N ILE A 68 -4.03 0.72 -1.31
CA ILE A 68 -4.33 -0.32 -2.30
C ILE A 68 -4.52 -1.72 -1.70
N GLY A 69 -4.59 -1.83 -0.36
CA GLY A 69 -4.82 -3.10 0.35
C GLY A 69 -3.59 -4.01 0.48
N GLY A 70 -2.39 -3.49 0.21
CA GLY A 70 -1.14 -4.22 0.37
C GLY A 70 -0.61 -4.21 1.80
N VAL A 71 0.45 -4.99 2.02
CA VAL A 71 1.19 -5.09 3.28
C VAL A 71 2.58 -4.48 3.10
N PRO A 72 2.93 -3.41 3.84
CA PRO A 72 4.25 -2.79 3.77
C PRO A 72 5.37 -3.71 4.26
N SER A 73 6.55 -3.64 3.63
CA SER A 73 7.72 -4.40 4.05
C SER A 73 8.30 -3.85 5.37
N LYS A 74 8.56 -4.74 6.34
CA LYS A 74 9.14 -4.38 7.65
C LYS A 74 10.62 -3.94 7.58
N VAL A 75 11.36 -4.39 6.56
CA VAL A 75 12.81 -4.15 6.42
C VAL A 75 13.13 -3.64 5.02
N LYS A 76 13.68 -2.43 4.90
CA LYS A 76 13.97 -1.78 3.61
C LYS A 76 15.22 -2.31 2.89
N VAL A 77 16.20 -2.83 3.63
CA VAL A 77 17.58 -2.93 3.15
C VAL A 77 17.82 -4.16 2.24
N ARG A 78 16.91 -5.15 2.24
CA ARG A 78 17.16 -6.44 1.56
C ARG A 78 16.32 -6.68 0.29
N ASN A 79 15.29 -5.89 0.04
CA ASN A 79 14.31 -6.21 -1.00
C ASN A 79 14.58 -5.54 -2.36
N GLY A 80 15.62 -4.72 -2.49
CA GLY A 80 16.15 -4.24 -3.77
C GLY A 80 15.10 -3.71 -4.75
N GLY A 81 14.15 -2.88 -4.29
CA GLY A 81 13.11 -2.30 -5.14
C GLY A 81 11.72 -2.94 -5.02
N ILE A 82 11.41 -3.60 -3.89
CA ILE A 82 10.03 -3.97 -3.53
C ILE A 82 9.71 -3.37 -2.16
N ASP A 83 8.70 -2.51 -2.12
CA ASP A 83 8.29 -1.75 -0.94
C ASP A 83 7.16 -2.43 -0.16
N GLY A 84 6.32 -3.20 -0.84
CA GLY A 84 5.18 -3.91 -0.24
C GLY A 84 4.73 -5.11 -1.07
N LYS A 85 3.76 -5.83 -0.53
CA LYS A 85 3.19 -7.04 -1.14
C LYS A 85 1.66 -6.99 -1.08
N LEU A 86 0.99 -7.26 -2.20
CA LEU A 86 -0.47 -7.47 -2.24
C LEU A 86 -0.75 -8.97 -2.38
N TYR A 87 -1.67 -9.51 -1.58
CA TYR A 87 -2.06 -10.92 -1.63
C TYR A 87 -3.50 -11.05 -2.14
N PRO A 88 -3.72 -11.50 -3.39
CA PRO A 88 -5.06 -11.74 -3.92
C PRO A 88 -5.80 -12.81 -3.12
N ILE A 89 -7.07 -12.54 -2.78
CA ILE A 89 -7.91 -13.44 -1.96
C ILE A 89 -8.12 -14.81 -2.64
N GLU A 90 -8.10 -14.83 -3.98
CA GLU A 90 -8.28 -16.04 -4.79
C GLU A 90 -7.20 -17.10 -4.53
N ASP A 91 -5.97 -16.69 -4.22
CA ASP A 91 -4.84 -17.59 -4.00
C ASP A 91 -4.80 -18.16 -2.56
N ILE A 92 -5.49 -17.55 -1.59
CA ILE A 92 -5.55 -18.01 -0.19
C ILE A 92 -6.35 -19.32 -0.05
N ARG A 93 -7.22 -19.64 -1.02
CA ARG A 93 -8.10 -20.83 -0.97
C ARG A 93 -7.45 -22.14 -1.41
N LYS A 94 -6.19 -22.13 -1.89
CA LYS A 94 -5.50 -23.36 -2.28
C LYS A 94 -5.00 -24.09 -1.04
N GLU A 95 -5.38 -25.36 -0.95
CA GLU A 95 -5.39 -26.21 0.23
C GLU A 95 -4.04 -26.28 0.97
N LYS A 96 -4.11 -26.39 2.31
CA LYS A 96 -2.99 -26.77 3.17
C LYS A 96 -2.44 -28.11 2.70
N VAL A 97 -1.24 -28.13 2.13
CA VAL A 97 -0.47 -29.36 1.94
C VAL A 97 0.35 -29.59 3.20
N GLU A 98 0.16 -30.74 3.86
CA GLU A 98 0.95 -31.11 5.06
C GLU A 98 2.45 -31.21 4.74
N GLY A 99 3.28 -30.62 5.59
CA GLY A 99 4.74 -30.67 5.48
C GLY A 99 5.38 -29.49 4.75
N ILE A 100 4.59 -28.57 4.23
CA ILE A 100 5.04 -27.28 3.68
C ILE A 100 4.65 -26.22 4.73
N ASP A 101 5.59 -25.40 5.20
CA ASP A 101 5.25 -24.21 5.96
C ASP A 101 4.11 -23.48 5.23
N LEU A 102 3.18 -22.83 5.92
CA LEU A 102 1.99 -22.15 5.35
C LEU A 102 2.26 -21.22 4.15
N PHE A 103 3.54 -20.97 3.81
CA PHE A 103 4.07 -20.08 2.78
C PHE A 103 5.00 -20.77 1.76
N GLY A 104 5.22 -22.08 1.83
CA GLY A 104 6.37 -22.72 1.18
C GLY A 104 6.32 -22.89 -0.34
N ASP A 105 5.16 -22.84 -1.00
CA ASP A 105 5.09 -23.03 -2.47
C ASP A 105 4.07 -22.14 -3.23
N ILE A 106 3.31 -21.27 -2.56
CA ILE A 106 2.38 -20.35 -3.24
C ILE A 106 2.36 -18.98 -2.57
N ASP A 107 3.53 -18.38 -2.35
CA ASP A 107 3.62 -16.97 -1.95
C ASP A 107 3.29 -16.08 -3.17
N ARG A 108 2.13 -16.21 -3.82
CA ARG A 108 1.69 -15.45 -5.03
C ARG A 108 1.33 -14.00 -4.68
N TYR A 109 2.24 -13.29 -4.03
CA TYR A 109 2.07 -11.86 -3.88
C TYR A 109 2.36 -11.13 -5.20
N ILE A 110 1.69 -10.00 -5.35
CA ILE A 110 2.00 -8.98 -6.35
C ILE A 110 2.93 -7.97 -5.67
N PRO A 111 4.20 -7.85 -6.09
CA PRO A 111 5.11 -6.82 -5.56
C PRO A 111 4.57 -5.42 -5.82
N ILE A 112 4.74 -4.54 -4.84
CA ILE A 112 4.40 -3.12 -4.93
C ILE A 112 5.69 -2.32 -4.76
N GLN A 113 5.95 -1.40 -5.68
CA GLN A 113 6.98 -0.37 -5.54
C GLN A 113 6.31 1.00 -5.46
N VAL A 114 6.77 1.85 -4.53
CA VAL A 114 6.24 3.20 -4.35
C VAL A 114 7.34 4.22 -4.52
N LYS A 115 7.08 5.28 -5.30
CA LYS A 115 8.02 6.38 -5.48
C LYS A 115 7.31 7.72 -5.22
N ARG A 116 7.74 8.43 -4.17
CA ARG A 116 7.28 9.79 -3.84
C ARG A 116 8.00 10.85 -4.71
N THR A 117 7.94 10.69 -6.03
CA THR A 117 8.46 11.65 -7.00
C THR A 117 7.29 12.20 -7.82
N ASP A 118 7.38 13.45 -8.25
CA ASP A 118 6.33 14.06 -9.09
C ASP A 118 6.15 13.30 -10.40
N GLN A 119 7.23 12.81 -10.99
CA GLN A 119 7.21 12.03 -12.21
C GLN A 119 8.20 10.85 -12.13
N VAL A 120 7.66 9.65 -12.29
CA VAL A 120 8.41 8.39 -12.36
C VAL A 120 9.07 8.28 -13.73
N GLY A 121 10.36 7.93 -13.76
CA GLY A 121 11.14 7.79 -14.98
C GLY A 121 11.34 6.34 -15.41
N GLN A 122 11.82 6.15 -16.65
CA GLN A 122 12.22 4.83 -17.17
C GLN A 122 13.16 4.05 -16.22
N PRO A 123 14.21 4.66 -15.62
CA PRO A 123 15.11 3.92 -14.74
C PRO A 123 14.43 3.35 -13.50
N ASP A 124 13.32 3.96 -13.06
CA ASP A 124 12.56 3.46 -11.92
C ASP A 124 11.82 2.17 -12.28
N ILE A 125 11.27 2.10 -13.50
CA ILE A 125 10.59 0.92 -14.03
C ILE A 125 11.60 -0.21 -14.27
N ASP A 126 12.75 0.06 -14.89
CA ASP A 126 13.80 -0.94 -15.13
C ASP A 126 14.28 -1.62 -13.84
N ASN A 127 14.46 -0.81 -12.79
CA ASN A 127 14.84 -1.33 -11.47
C ASN A 127 13.75 -2.22 -10.87
N PHE A 128 12.49 -1.85 -11.06
CA PHE A 128 11.36 -2.64 -10.58
C PHE A 128 11.19 -3.95 -11.36
N GLU A 129 11.36 -3.93 -12.69
CA GLU A 129 11.40 -5.13 -13.52
C GLU A 129 12.48 -6.11 -13.05
N THR A 130 13.68 -5.59 -12.76
CA THR A 130 14.79 -6.40 -12.23
C THR A 130 14.41 -7.05 -10.90
N ALA A 131 13.75 -6.32 -10.01
CA ALA A 131 13.25 -6.85 -8.74
C ALA A 131 12.16 -7.92 -8.95
N MET A 132 11.21 -7.69 -9.87
CA MET A 132 10.16 -8.64 -10.24
C MET A 132 10.74 -9.95 -10.79
N LYS A 133 11.71 -9.86 -11.72
CA LYS A 133 12.39 -11.03 -12.30
C LYS A 133 13.11 -11.84 -11.22
N ARG A 134 13.84 -11.16 -10.32
CA ARG A 134 14.56 -11.81 -9.22
C ARG A 134 13.61 -12.59 -8.31
N ASP A 135 12.45 -12.00 -8.02
CA ASP A 135 11.41 -12.60 -7.18
C ASP A 135 10.46 -13.53 -7.96
N LYS A 136 10.71 -13.75 -9.26
CA LYS A 136 9.92 -14.58 -10.19
C LYS A 136 8.44 -14.17 -10.25
N ARG A 137 8.18 -12.87 -10.38
CA ARG A 137 6.83 -12.27 -10.41
C ARG A 137 6.51 -11.76 -11.80
N ALA A 138 5.40 -12.23 -12.36
CA ALA A 138 4.90 -11.78 -13.66
C ALA A 138 4.00 -10.54 -13.57
N ARG A 139 3.45 -10.23 -12.38
CA ARG A 139 2.57 -9.08 -12.16
C ARG A 139 3.15 -8.21 -11.05
N GLY A 140 3.08 -6.90 -11.19
CA GLY A 140 3.57 -5.92 -10.21
C GLY A 140 2.77 -4.62 -10.26
N ILE A 141 2.81 -3.87 -9.16
CA ILE A 141 2.16 -2.56 -9.06
C ILE A 141 3.23 -1.51 -8.80
N PHE A 142 3.21 -0.43 -9.58
CA PHE A 142 4.08 0.72 -9.37
C PHE A 142 3.23 1.94 -9.03
N VAL A 143 3.51 2.58 -7.89
CA VAL A 143 2.78 3.77 -7.43
C VAL A 143 3.66 5.02 -7.52
N GLY A 144 3.13 6.08 -8.12
CA GLY A 144 3.77 7.39 -8.21
C GLY A 144 2.76 8.54 -8.35
N PHE A 145 3.21 9.80 -8.39
CA PHE A 145 2.30 10.92 -8.67
C PHE A 145 1.97 11.04 -10.16
N SER A 146 2.93 10.79 -11.03
CA SER A 146 2.74 10.68 -12.49
C SER A 146 3.84 9.82 -13.10
N PHE A 147 3.69 9.45 -14.38
CA PHE A 147 4.64 8.64 -15.13
C PHE A 147 5.10 9.40 -16.38
N SER A 148 6.39 9.36 -16.69
CA SER A 148 6.90 9.95 -17.92
C SER A 148 6.50 9.10 -19.13
N ARG A 149 6.52 9.70 -20.33
CA ARG A 149 6.26 8.95 -21.58
C ARG A 149 7.21 7.77 -21.76
N ASP A 150 8.45 7.92 -21.34
CA ASP A 150 9.45 6.85 -21.47
C ASP A 150 9.22 5.75 -20.42
N ALA A 151 8.79 6.10 -19.20
CA ALA A 151 8.34 5.11 -18.22
C ALA A 151 7.15 4.28 -18.74
N GLU A 152 6.16 4.93 -19.37
CA GLU A 152 5.04 4.19 -19.96
C GLU A 152 5.43 3.32 -21.16
N LYS A 153 6.41 3.77 -21.98
CA LYS A 153 6.94 2.94 -23.07
C LYS A 153 7.63 1.70 -22.50
N GLU A 154 8.37 1.87 -21.42
CA GLU A 154 9.08 0.80 -20.71
C GLU A 154 8.09 -0.24 -20.18
N ILE A 155 7.04 0.19 -19.48
CA ILE A 155 5.96 -0.70 -19.02
C ILE A 155 5.35 -1.51 -20.17
N ARG A 156 5.10 -0.87 -21.32
CA ARG A 156 4.59 -1.56 -22.52
C ARG A 156 5.62 -2.51 -23.13
N ARG A 157 6.91 -2.21 -23.05
CA ARG A 157 8.01 -3.08 -23.50
C ARG A 157 8.07 -4.33 -22.62
N ALA A 158 8.10 -4.15 -21.30
CA ALA A 158 8.13 -5.21 -20.29
C ALA A 158 7.04 -6.26 -20.55
N LYS A 159 5.80 -5.80 -20.83
CA LYS A 159 4.70 -6.71 -21.13
C LYS A 159 4.87 -7.47 -22.46
N ARG A 160 5.36 -6.82 -23.51
CA ARG A 160 5.48 -7.44 -24.84
C ARG A 160 6.67 -8.39 -24.95
N GLU A 161 7.81 -8.01 -24.37
CA GLU A 161 9.07 -8.72 -24.56
C GLU A 161 9.34 -9.76 -23.47
N GLU A 162 8.83 -9.52 -22.26
CA GLU A 162 9.22 -10.28 -21.07
C GLU A 162 8.01 -10.84 -20.30
N ASP A 163 6.79 -10.59 -20.80
CA ASP A 163 5.52 -10.96 -20.17
C ASP A 163 5.37 -10.45 -18.72
N LEU A 164 6.00 -9.30 -18.42
CA LEU A 164 5.86 -8.63 -17.12
C LEU A 164 4.74 -7.59 -17.19
N GLU A 165 3.67 -7.82 -16.43
CA GLU A 165 2.57 -6.88 -16.24
C GLU A 165 2.88 -5.92 -15.09
N ILE A 166 3.11 -4.66 -15.41
CA ILE A 166 3.26 -3.59 -14.42
C ILE A 166 2.03 -2.70 -14.50
N GLU A 167 1.21 -2.72 -13.44
CA GLU A 167 0.12 -1.76 -13.27
C GLU A 167 0.69 -0.46 -12.68
N ALA A 168 0.75 0.59 -13.49
CA ALA A 168 1.06 1.93 -13.02
C ALA A 168 -0.19 2.56 -12.41
N ILE A 169 -0.12 2.93 -11.13
CA ILE A 169 -1.21 3.59 -10.40
C ILE A 169 -0.72 4.93 -9.89
N THR A 170 -1.50 5.97 -10.15
CA THR A 170 -1.25 7.32 -9.66
C THR A 170 -1.86 7.53 -8.28
N VAL A 171 -1.26 8.46 -7.52
CA VAL A 171 -1.83 8.92 -6.24
C VAL A 171 -3.26 9.43 -6.41
N ALA A 172 -3.56 10.12 -7.51
CA ALA A 172 -4.89 10.63 -7.81
C ALA A 172 -5.92 9.49 -7.95
N GLU A 173 -5.59 8.43 -8.70
CA GLU A 173 -6.46 7.26 -8.86
C GLU A 173 -6.69 6.52 -7.53
N ILE A 174 -5.67 6.44 -6.67
CA ILE A 174 -5.82 5.86 -5.32
C ILE A 174 -6.84 6.66 -4.51
N MET A 175 -6.75 7.99 -4.56
CA MET A 175 -7.65 8.87 -3.81
C MET A 175 -9.08 8.80 -4.33
N GLU A 176 -9.27 8.77 -5.66
CA GLU A 176 -10.59 8.61 -6.29
C GLU A 176 -11.25 7.29 -5.86
N ARG A 177 -10.52 6.17 -5.94
CA ARG A 177 -11.00 4.84 -5.49
C ARG A 177 -11.39 4.82 -4.01
N GLN A 178 -10.74 5.64 -3.17
CA GLN A 178 -11.08 5.73 -1.75
C GLN A 178 -12.36 6.55 -1.51
N MET A 179 -12.57 7.62 -2.30
CA MET A 179 -13.79 8.43 -2.24
C MET A 179 -15.01 7.61 -2.70
N ASP A 180 -14.90 6.86 -3.79
CA ASP A 180 -15.99 6.03 -4.30
C ASP A 180 -16.42 4.96 -3.30
N LYS A 181 -15.47 4.34 -2.59
CA LYS A 181 -15.76 3.37 -1.52
C LYS A 181 -16.43 3.99 -0.29
N GLN A 182 -16.30 5.29 -0.06
CA GLN A 182 -16.97 5.98 1.04
C GLN A 182 -18.40 6.42 0.68
N LEU A 183 -18.72 6.46 -0.62
CA LEU A 183 -20.04 6.84 -1.13
C LEU A 183 -20.99 5.64 -1.32
N LEU A 184 -20.50 4.41 -1.16
CA LEU A 184 -21.24 3.15 -1.19
C LEU A 184 -21.52 2.64 0.23
#